data_AF-A0A8T0DTG6-F1
#
_entry.id   AF-A0A8T0DTG6-F1
#
_cell.length_a   1.000
_cell.length_b   1.000
_cell.length_c   1.000
_cell.angle_alpha   90.00
_cell.angle_beta   90.00
_cell.angle_gamma   90.00
#
_symmetry.space_group_name_H-M   'P 1'
#
loop_
_entity.id
_entity.type
_entity.pdbx_description
1 polymer ?
#
loop_
_entity_poly.entity_id
_entity_poly.type
_entity_poly.pdbx_seq_one_letter_code
_entity_poly.pdbx_strand_id
1 'polypeptide(L)'
;MPSFLVRRVELVYLLFLPVFSFAGLPPHEPTTIYDPETGKNFPISELSLREDPPFVLSPPDPKEFPPDFLESLLVHCDDPTPGVLEFLQKVWISFREFGFNWTRYPVSFGVLRRILMAVQLKQLLHTFVVAFSLTVTRLLLQKIFLNNYSTRLGLSVRNTQRVLESSWKAFWFLILWLCTFHTVILSGRTDFTYPLRIFKGVQMRVGYFDIPTPPDYYRLYILQLGFYLHSFWSVLFVDEWRKDSAVLTVHHCMTLLLLQFSLVLRLHRIGALVVFLHDLNDVFLEVAKVNVYLGKRHGRTHTLNVRLSNIFFALFAVTWIVMRLYWFPLKVLYATSWGLYLTNVGRECRSFLFFNTMLWALFLMHIYWFRFIAIMAVRLILCPSAGDVREDESDVDREASPDRMEREKTKALTDHKRTLQASPMKPPGECNGVLIKSSLSNGTVTYHKRK
;
A
#
# COMPACT_ATOMS: atom_id res chain seq x y z
N MET A 1 4.96 -29.97 -34.23
CA MET A 1 4.74 -28.53 -34.49
C MET A 1 5.11 -27.67 -33.27
N PRO A 2 6.41 -27.37 -33.02
CA PRO A 2 6.81 -26.43 -31.97
C PRO A 2 7.61 -25.22 -32.51
N SER A 3 7.46 -24.86 -33.79
CA SER A 3 8.22 -23.76 -34.41
C SER A 3 7.47 -22.42 -34.46
N PHE A 4 6.21 -22.37 -33.99
CA PHE A 4 5.38 -21.16 -34.07
C PHE A 4 5.37 -20.31 -32.78
N LEU A 5 5.70 -20.89 -31.62
CA LEU A 5 5.76 -20.14 -30.35
C LEU A 5 7.14 -19.51 -30.06
N VAL A 6 8.24 -20.07 -30.59
CA VAL A 6 9.59 -19.55 -30.34
C VAL A 6 9.83 -18.22 -31.09
N ARG A 7 9.18 -18.00 -32.25
CA ARG A 7 9.36 -16.77 -33.04
C ARG A 7 8.67 -15.52 -32.49
N ARG A 8 7.76 -15.62 -31.51
CA ARG A 8 7.10 -14.43 -30.92
C ARG A 8 7.81 -13.89 -29.68
N VAL A 9 8.62 -14.70 -28.99
CA VAL A 9 9.46 -14.21 -27.88
C VAL A 9 10.64 -13.42 -28.43
N GLU A 10 11.18 -13.81 -29.59
CA GLU A 10 12.22 -13.02 -30.28
C GLU A 10 11.70 -11.69 -30.84
N LEU A 11 10.40 -11.57 -31.14
CA LEU A 11 9.85 -10.32 -31.70
C LEU A 11 9.82 -9.16 -30.70
N VAL A 12 9.78 -9.44 -29.40
CA VAL A 12 9.86 -8.41 -28.35
C VAL A 12 11.31 -7.95 -28.17
N TYR A 13 12.30 -8.82 -28.38
CA TYR A 13 13.72 -8.45 -28.36
C TYR A 13 14.15 -7.72 -29.63
N LEU A 14 13.54 -8.01 -30.77
CA LEU A 14 13.84 -7.36 -32.06
C LEU A 14 13.33 -5.92 -32.17
N LEU A 15 12.41 -5.49 -31.30
CA LEU A 15 12.02 -4.07 -31.16
C LEU A 15 13.06 -3.23 -30.38
N PHE A 16 14.12 -3.87 -29.85
CA PHE A 16 15.23 -3.23 -29.14
C PHE A 16 16.59 -3.43 -29.84
N LEU A 17 16.61 -3.65 -31.16
CA LEU A 17 17.87 -3.65 -31.88
C LEU A 17 18.48 -2.23 -31.90
N PRO A 18 19.77 -2.09 -31.54
CA PRO A 18 20.45 -0.82 -31.54
C PRO A 18 20.67 -0.36 -32.99
N VAL A 19 20.44 0.93 -33.26
CA VAL A 19 21.10 1.56 -34.40
C VAL A 19 22.60 1.54 -34.07
N PHE A 20 23.31 0.65 -34.76
CA PHE A 20 24.75 0.50 -34.62
C PHE A 20 25.46 1.74 -35.17
N SER A 21 26.22 2.39 -34.30
CA SER A 21 27.41 3.13 -34.71
C SER A 21 28.54 2.64 -33.81
N PHE A 22 29.46 1.86 -34.39
CA PHE A 22 30.71 1.48 -33.74
C PHE A 22 31.63 2.70 -33.73
N ALA A 23 31.38 3.64 -32.83
CA ALA A 23 32.39 4.61 -32.45
C ALA A 23 33.18 3.99 -31.30
N GLY A 24 34.48 3.76 -31.50
CA GLY A 24 35.37 3.27 -30.44
C GLY A 24 35.29 4.16 -29.21
N LEU A 25 35.35 3.53 -28.03
CA LEU A 25 35.38 4.23 -26.73
C LEU A 25 36.55 5.23 -26.71
N PRO A 26 36.31 6.50 -26.34
CA PRO A 26 37.40 7.47 -26.20
C PRO A 26 38.34 7.06 -25.05
N PRO A 27 39.66 7.28 -25.18
CA PRO A 27 40.69 6.66 -24.34
C PRO A 27 40.79 7.18 -22.87
N HIS A 28 39.83 7.97 -22.38
CA HIS A 28 39.91 8.65 -21.08
C HIS A 28 38.67 8.51 -20.19
N GLU A 29 37.75 7.58 -20.48
CA GLU A 29 36.59 7.37 -19.60
C GLU A 29 36.95 6.56 -18.34
N PRO A 30 36.34 6.88 -17.17
CA PRO A 30 36.57 6.14 -15.94
C PRO A 30 36.21 4.66 -16.14
N THR A 31 37.10 3.75 -15.72
CA THR A 31 36.87 2.30 -15.83
C THR A 31 36.13 1.73 -14.63
N THR A 32 36.03 2.51 -13.55
CA THR A 32 35.37 2.12 -12.30
C THR A 32 34.52 3.24 -11.73
N ILE A 33 33.48 2.87 -10.99
CA ILE A 33 32.60 3.75 -10.24
C ILE A 33 32.73 3.49 -8.74
N TYR A 34 32.90 4.56 -7.96
CA TYR A 34 32.96 4.50 -6.51
C TYR A 34 31.55 4.48 -5.90
N ASP A 35 31.31 3.52 -5.00
CA ASP A 35 30.10 3.46 -4.21
C ASP A 35 30.35 3.97 -2.78
N PRO A 36 29.75 5.11 -2.39
CA PRO A 36 29.98 5.72 -1.08
C PRO A 36 29.38 4.91 0.08
N GLU A 37 28.42 4.02 -0.19
CA GLU A 37 27.80 3.18 0.85
C GLU A 37 28.71 2.02 1.25
N THR A 38 29.38 1.39 0.28
CA THR A 38 30.29 0.25 0.54
C THR A 38 31.76 0.64 0.62
N GLY A 39 32.13 1.85 0.17
CA GLY A 39 33.51 2.32 0.09
C GLY A 39 34.34 1.60 -0.98
N LYS A 40 33.69 0.92 -1.94
CA LYS A 40 34.33 0.09 -2.96
C LYS A 40 34.19 0.70 -4.35
N ASN A 41 35.13 0.36 -5.23
CA ASN A 41 35.05 0.64 -6.66
C ASN A 41 34.52 -0.58 -7.41
N PHE A 42 33.59 -0.36 -8.33
CA PHE A 42 33.00 -1.39 -9.19
C PHE A 42 33.36 -1.12 -10.65
N PRO A 43 33.60 -2.15 -11.47
CA PRO A 43 33.85 -1.97 -12.89
C PRO A 43 32.60 -1.44 -13.59
N ILE A 44 32.79 -0.51 -14.53
CA ILE A 44 31.71 0.02 -15.37
C ILE A 44 31.55 -0.90 -16.58
N SER A 45 30.31 -1.30 -16.89
CA SER A 45 30.03 -2.16 -18.04
C SER A 45 30.12 -1.38 -19.36
N GLU A 46 30.47 -2.06 -20.46
CA GLU A 46 30.47 -1.45 -21.80
C GLU A 46 29.11 -0.84 -22.18
N LEU A 47 28.02 -1.48 -21.73
CA LEU A 47 26.66 -0.98 -21.92
C LEU A 47 26.45 0.36 -21.22
N SER A 48 26.92 0.51 -19.97
CA SER A 48 26.83 1.76 -19.22
C SER A 48 27.71 2.85 -19.81
N LEU A 49 28.94 2.53 -20.24
CA LEU A 49 29.81 3.50 -20.93
C LEU A 49 29.14 4.04 -22.21
N ARG A 50 28.45 3.17 -22.95
CA ARG A 50 27.77 3.56 -24.20
C ARG A 50 26.47 4.33 -23.97
N GLU A 51 25.64 3.87 -23.04
CA GLU A 51 24.24 4.34 -22.93
C GLU A 51 24.02 5.36 -21.81
N ASP A 52 24.88 5.47 -20.80
CA ASP A 52 24.72 6.43 -19.70
C ASP A 52 25.04 7.89 -20.07
N PRO A 53 26.07 8.22 -20.90
CA PRO A 53 26.50 9.61 -21.12
C PRO A 53 25.38 10.59 -21.52
N PRO A 54 24.41 10.24 -22.40
CA PRO A 54 23.29 11.13 -22.73
C PRO A 54 22.37 11.49 -21.55
N PHE A 55 22.49 10.76 -20.44
CA PHE A 55 21.66 10.91 -19.25
C PHE A 55 22.42 11.49 -18.05
N VAL A 56 23.74 11.66 -18.15
CA VAL A 56 24.56 12.33 -17.14
C VAL A 56 24.54 13.83 -17.43
N LEU A 57 23.92 14.60 -16.55
CA LEU A 57 23.94 16.06 -16.69
C LEU A 57 25.26 16.65 -16.24
N SER A 58 25.60 17.80 -16.84
CA SER A 58 26.59 18.71 -16.30
C SER A 58 26.20 19.16 -14.89
N PRO A 59 27.19 19.52 -14.05
CA PRO A 59 26.92 20.16 -12.77
C PRO A 59 25.99 21.38 -12.91
N PRO A 60 25.18 21.69 -11.89
CA PRO A 60 24.34 22.90 -11.87
C PRO A 60 25.16 24.15 -12.20
N ASP A 61 24.57 25.12 -12.91
CA ASP A 61 25.25 26.39 -13.20
C ASP A 61 25.64 27.07 -11.88
N PRO A 62 26.95 27.29 -11.61
CA PRO A 62 27.40 27.91 -10.37
C PRO A 62 26.85 29.34 -10.15
N LYS A 63 26.43 30.04 -11.22
CA LYS A 63 25.81 31.36 -11.13
C LYS A 63 24.38 31.29 -10.58
N GLU A 64 23.67 30.22 -10.88
CA GLU A 64 22.29 29.99 -10.45
C GLU A 64 22.24 29.24 -9.11
N PHE A 65 23.14 28.26 -8.94
CA PHE A 65 23.25 27.43 -7.76
C PHE A 65 24.69 27.45 -7.23
N PRO A 66 25.05 28.45 -6.41
CA PRO A 66 26.36 28.50 -5.77
C PRO A 66 26.65 27.21 -4.97
N PRO A 67 27.90 26.72 -4.94
CA PRO A 67 28.27 25.53 -4.17
C PRO A 67 27.84 25.61 -2.70
N ASP A 68 28.05 26.75 -2.05
CA ASP A 68 27.66 26.99 -0.65
C ASP A 68 26.14 26.86 -0.44
N PHE A 69 25.35 27.29 -1.42
CA PHE A 69 23.90 27.12 -1.39
C PHE A 69 23.53 25.64 -1.47
N LEU A 70 24.13 24.89 -2.41
CA LEU A 70 23.88 23.45 -2.53
C LEU A 70 24.29 22.69 -1.26
N GLU A 71 25.41 23.05 -0.63
CA GLU A 71 25.83 22.48 0.65
C GLU A 71 24.85 22.82 1.78
N SER A 72 24.35 24.06 1.83
CA SER A 72 23.33 24.47 2.81
C SER A 72 22.04 23.65 2.69
N LEU A 73 21.64 23.26 1.47
CA LEU A 73 20.47 22.41 1.25
C LEU A 73 20.66 20.99 1.78
N LEU A 74 21.90 20.48 1.75
CA LEU A 74 22.21 19.13 2.24
C LEU A 74 22.15 19.03 3.77
N VAL A 75 22.29 20.16 4.49
CA VAL A 75 22.09 20.21 5.95
C VAL A 75 20.66 19.80 6.31
N HIS A 76 19.68 20.25 5.52
CA HIS A 76 18.27 19.90 5.71
C HIS A 76 17.95 18.42 5.50
N CYS A 77 18.88 17.61 4.96
CA CYS A 77 18.67 16.15 4.90
C CYS A 77 18.55 15.50 6.29
N ASP A 78 19.04 16.19 7.32
CA ASP A 78 19.05 15.75 8.71
C ASP A 78 17.90 16.37 9.52
N ASP A 79 16.97 17.05 8.85
CA ASP A 79 15.75 17.56 9.48
C ASP A 79 14.84 16.40 9.93
N PRO A 80 14.17 16.53 11.09
CA PRO A 80 13.22 15.52 11.55
C PRO A 80 11.99 15.43 10.65
N THR A 81 11.11 14.47 10.95
CA THR A 81 9.83 14.34 10.23
C THR A 81 9.01 15.64 10.34
N PRO A 82 8.48 16.17 9.21
CA PRO A 82 7.82 17.47 9.19
C PRO A 82 6.44 17.43 9.86
N GLY A 83 5.93 18.62 10.19
CA GLY A 83 4.51 18.79 10.47
C GLY A 83 3.64 18.66 9.22
N VAL A 84 2.33 18.47 9.38
CA VAL A 84 1.39 18.33 8.24
C VAL A 84 1.38 19.56 7.33
N LEU A 85 1.40 20.77 7.92
CA LEU A 85 1.40 22.02 7.14
C LEU A 85 2.69 22.18 6.33
N GLU A 86 3.82 21.88 6.96
CA GLU A 86 5.12 21.91 6.29
C GLU A 86 5.18 20.88 5.15
N PHE A 87 4.72 19.65 5.40
CA PHE A 87 4.58 18.62 4.37
C PHE A 87 3.79 19.15 3.16
N LEU A 88 2.60 19.71 3.37
CA LEU A 88 1.78 20.23 2.28
C LEU A 88 2.48 21.35 1.52
N GLN A 89 3.07 22.31 2.24
CA GLN A 89 3.77 23.43 1.64
C GLN A 89 4.98 22.98 0.81
N LYS A 90 5.84 22.14 1.37
CA LYS A 90 7.09 21.69 0.73
C LYS A 90 6.81 20.77 -0.45
N VAL A 91 5.86 19.84 -0.31
CA VAL A 91 5.48 18.96 -1.43
C VAL A 91 4.83 19.77 -2.55
N TRP A 92 4.04 20.79 -2.24
CA TRP A 92 3.51 21.70 -3.26
C TRP A 92 4.61 22.45 -4.00
N ILE A 93 5.65 22.93 -3.30
CA ILE A 93 6.80 23.58 -3.94
C ILE A 93 7.51 22.60 -4.89
N SER A 94 7.86 21.39 -4.41
CA SER A 94 8.52 20.38 -5.25
C SER A 94 7.66 19.97 -6.45
N PHE A 95 6.36 19.79 -6.24
CA PHE A 95 5.43 19.43 -7.30
C PHE A 95 5.34 20.54 -8.35
N ARG A 96 5.27 21.81 -7.94
CA ARG A 96 5.25 22.93 -8.89
C ARG A 96 6.53 23.03 -9.70
N GLU A 97 7.67 22.87 -9.03
CA GLU A 97 8.97 22.99 -9.65
C GLU A 97 9.20 21.86 -10.67
N PHE A 98 9.04 20.60 -10.25
CA PHE A 98 9.26 19.46 -11.15
C PHE A 98 8.13 19.22 -12.15
N GLY A 99 6.89 19.52 -11.78
CA GLY A 99 5.70 19.21 -12.58
C GLY A 99 5.34 20.27 -13.62
N PHE A 100 5.79 21.52 -13.46
CA PHE A 100 5.46 22.61 -14.40
C PHE A 100 6.68 23.28 -15.04
N ASN A 101 7.91 23.08 -14.54
CA ASN A 101 9.12 23.66 -15.12
C ASN A 101 9.83 22.70 -16.09
N TRP A 102 9.14 22.33 -17.17
CA TRP A 102 9.59 21.34 -18.16
C TRP A 102 10.87 21.74 -18.92
N THR A 103 11.18 23.04 -18.96
CA THR A 103 12.44 23.55 -19.53
C THR A 103 13.64 23.22 -18.66
N ARG A 104 13.46 23.21 -17.34
CA ARG A 104 14.52 22.88 -16.37
C ARG A 104 14.61 21.37 -16.10
N TYR A 105 13.48 20.65 -16.14
CA TYR A 105 13.39 19.22 -15.89
C TYR A 105 12.72 18.47 -17.05
N PRO A 106 13.42 18.26 -18.18
CA PRO A 106 12.85 17.62 -19.34
C PRO A 106 12.61 16.12 -19.09
N VAL A 107 11.37 15.68 -19.33
CA VAL A 107 11.05 14.25 -19.34
C VAL A 107 11.46 13.66 -20.69
N SER A 108 12.34 12.65 -20.67
CA SER A 108 12.82 11.96 -21.87
C SER A 108 12.44 10.48 -21.85
N PHE A 109 11.81 10.01 -22.93
CA PHE A 109 11.55 8.59 -23.15
C PHE A 109 12.84 7.75 -23.23
N GLY A 110 13.97 8.36 -23.60
CA GLY A 110 15.27 7.69 -23.62
C GLY A 110 15.69 7.16 -22.24
N VAL A 111 15.27 7.83 -21.18
CA VAL A 111 15.59 7.44 -19.79
C VAL A 111 14.76 6.23 -19.37
N LEU A 112 13.48 6.20 -19.72
CA LEU A 112 12.66 5.01 -19.48
C LEU A 112 13.25 3.80 -20.20
N ARG A 113 13.67 3.96 -21.46
CA ARG A 113 14.37 2.90 -22.21
C ARG A 113 15.64 2.44 -21.48
N ARG A 114 16.46 3.38 -20.98
CA ARG A 114 17.69 3.05 -20.26
C ARG A 114 17.42 2.29 -18.95
N ILE A 115 16.40 2.70 -18.20
CA ILE A 115 15.97 2.02 -16.97
C ILE A 115 15.50 0.60 -17.28
N LEU A 116 14.73 0.41 -18.35
CA LEU A 116 14.30 -0.92 -18.79
C LEU A 116 15.49 -1.81 -19.17
N MET A 117 16.50 -1.26 -19.84
CA MET A 117 17.75 -1.98 -20.15
C MET A 117 18.59 -2.30 -18.90
N ALA A 118 18.45 -1.53 -17.82
CA ALA A 118 19.15 -1.78 -16.55
C ALA A 118 18.52 -2.92 -15.73
N VAL A 119 17.36 -3.45 -16.14
CA VAL A 119 16.72 -4.59 -15.46
C VAL A 119 17.61 -5.83 -15.62
N GLN A 120 18.13 -6.33 -14.51
CA GLN A 120 19.01 -7.50 -14.52
C GLN A 120 18.20 -8.79 -14.61
N LEU A 121 18.44 -9.60 -15.65
CA LEU A 121 17.76 -10.89 -15.85
C LEU A 121 17.90 -11.82 -14.63
N LYS A 122 19.07 -11.78 -13.95
CA LYS A 122 19.32 -12.52 -12.71
C LYS A 122 18.32 -12.19 -11.61
N GLN A 123 17.93 -10.91 -11.47
CA GLN A 123 16.93 -10.48 -10.48
C GLN A 123 15.55 -11.03 -10.80
N LEU A 124 15.15 -10.97 -12.07
CA LEU A 124 13.87 -11.52 -12.53
C LEU A 124 13.82 -13.04 -12.33
N LEU A 125 14.91 -13.75 -12.63
CA LEU A 125 15.00 -15.19 -12.44
C LEU A 125 14.86 -15.56 -10.95
N HIS A 126 15.60 -14.90 -10.05
CA HIS A 126 15.48 -15.14 -8.62
C HIS A 126 14.06 -14.85 -8.10
N THR A 127 13.46 -13.74 -8.54
CA THR A 127 12.07 -13.38 -8.20
C THR A 127 11.08 -14.45 -8.66
N PHE A 128 11.22 -14.92 -9.90
CA PHE A 128 10.36 -15.96 -10.46
C PHE A 128 10.51 -17.28 -9.71
N VAL A 129 11.73 -17.69 -9.37
CA VAL A 129 11.98 -18.91 -8.58
C VAL A 129 11.28 -18.81 -7.22
N VAL A 130 11.43 -17.69 -6.50
CA VAL A 130 10.73 -17.49 -5.23
C VAL A 130 9.20 -17.54 -5.40
N ALA A 131 8.66 -16.81 -6.37
CA ALA A 131 7.22 -16.78 -6.63
C ALA A 131 6.66 -18.18 -6.98
N PHE A 132 7.39 -18.93 -7.82
CA PHE A 132 7.03 -20.29 -8.19
C PHE A 132 7.05 -21.23 -6.98
N SER A 133 8.13 -21.20 -6.19
CA SER A 133 8.24 -21.99 -4.96
C SER A 133 7.09 -21.68 -3.99
N LEU A 134 6.79 -20.40 -3.74
CA LEU A 134 5.68 -19.98 -2.88
C LEU A 134 4.34 -20.52 -3.40
N THR A 135 4.12 -20.46 -4.72
CA THR A 135 2.89 -20.95 -5.36
C THR A 135 2.73 -22.45 -5.18
N VAL A 136 3.77 -23.23 -5.46
CA VAL A 136 3.76 -24.70 -5.29
C VAL A 136 3.53 -25.05 -3.82
N THR A 137 4.25 -24.43 -2.89
CA THR A 137 4.07 -24.66 -1.45
C THR A 137 2.65 -24.35 -1.00
N ARG A 138 2.06 -23.23 -1.43
CA ARG A 138 0.68 -22.87 -1.10
C ARG A 138 -0.31 -23.93 -1.59
N LEU A 139 -0.18 -24.38 -2.83
CA LEU A 139 -1.09 -25.38 -3.42
C LEU A 139 -0.97 -26.75 -2.72
N LEU A 140 0.24 -27.16 -2.35
CA LEU A 140 0.47 -28.40 -1.59
C LEU A 140 -0.15 -28.30 -0.18
N LEU A 141 0.07 -27.19 0.52
CA LEU A 141 -0.52 -26.95 1.83
C LEU A 141 -2.05 -26.92 1.74
N GLN A 142 -2.62 -26.34 0.69
CA GLN A 142 -4.07 -26.35 0.47
C GLN A 142 -4.64 -27.74 0.33
N LYS A 143 -3.98 -28.60 -0.44
CA LYS A 143 -4.41 -30.00 -0.60
C LYS A 143 -4.34 -30.76 0.73
N ILE A 144 -3.23 -30.63 1.47
CA ILE A 144 -3.03 -31.30 2.75
C ILE A 144 -4.04 -30.80 3.80
N PHE A 145 -4.24 -29.49 3.87
CA PHE A 145 -5.08 -28.87 4.89
C PHE A 145 -6.55 -29.22 4.68
N LEU A 146 -7.05 -29.16 3.44
CA LEU A 146 -8.45 -29.50 3.13
C LEU A 146 -8.75 -30.97 3.41
N ASN A 147 -7.84 -31.88 3.08
CA ASN A 147 -8.04 -33.32 3.29
C ASN A 147 -8.06 -33.73 4.78
N ASN A 148 -7.24 -33.06 5.61
CA ASN A 148 -7.01 -33.49 6.99
C ASN A 148 -7.79 -32.69 8.04
N TYR A 149 -8.12 -31.42 7.77
CA TYR A 149 -8.63 -30.50 8.79
C TYR A 149 -10.07 -30.04 8.59
N SER A 150 -10.65 -30.20 7.39
CA SER A 150 -12.04 -29.79 7.14
C SER A 150 -13.02 -30.50 8.09
N THR A 151 -12.87 -31.82 8.27
CA THR A 151 -13.69 -32.62 9.19
C THR A 151 -13.33 -32.41 10.65
N ARG A 152 -12.05 -32.22 10.98
CA ARG A 152 -11.58 -32.06 12.37
C ARG A 152 -11.96 -30.72 13.00
N LEU A 153 -12.02 -29.66 12.19
CA LEU A 153 -12.37 -28.32 12.67
C LEU A 153 -13.89 -28.09 12.68
N GLY A 154 -14.70 -28.97 12.09
CA GLY A 154 -16.14 -28.81 12.00
C GLY A 154 -16.53 -27.53 11.23
N LEU A 155 -15.75 -27.18 10.21
CA LEU A 155 -15.93 -26.01 9.36
C LEU A 155 -16.48 -26.43 8.00
N SER A 156 -17.22 -25.53 7.34
CA SER A 156 -17.54 -25.71 5.92
C SER A 156 -16.26 -25.70 5.08
N VAL A 157 -16.26 -26.42 3.95
CA VAL A 157 -15.11 -26.48 3.02
C VAL A 157 -14.67 -25.06 2.62
N ARG A 158 -15.63 -24.16 2.39
CA ARG A 158 -15.38 -22.75 2.06
C ARG A 158 -14.65 -22.01 3.19
N ASN A 159 -15.10 -22.15 4.43
CA ASN A 159 -14.44 -21.51 5.58
C ASN A 159 -13.05 -22.12 5.84
N THR A 160 -12.87 -23.43 5.64
CA THR A 160 -11.54 -24.07 5.71
C THR A 160 -10.56 -23.48 4.69
N GLN A 161 -11.00 -23.26 3.44
CA GLN A 161 -10.17 -22.61 2.42
C GLN A 161 -9.80 -21.17 2.81
N ARG A 162 -10.77 -20.39 3.30
CA ARG A 162 -10.55 -19.00 3.74
C ARG A 162 -9.60 -18.89 4.94
N VAL A 163 -9.71 -19.80 5.91
CA VAL A 163 -8.77 -19.88 7.04
C VAL A 163 -7.34 -20.09 6.54
N LEU A 164 -7.14 -21.01 5.60
CA LEU A 164 -5.82 -21.27 5.05
C LEU A 164 -5.30 -20.08 4.23
N GLU A 165 -6.13 -19.50 3.37
CA GLU A 165 -5.78 -18.32 2.57
C GLU A 165 -5.28 -17.18 3.47
N SER A 166 -6.06 -16.83 4.49
CA SER A 166 -5.70 -15.76 5.42
C SER A 166 -4.51 -16.14 6.31
N SER A 167 -4.39 -17.40 6.73
CA SER A 167 -3.24 -17.85 7.53
C SER A 167 -1.93 -17.83 6.72
N TRP A 168 -1.97 -18.20 5.44
CA TRP A 168 -0.84 -18.10 4.51
C TRP A 168 -0.39 -16.65 4.34
N LYS A 169 -1.34 -15.74 4.08
CA LYS A 169 -1.08 -14.31 3.94
C LYS A 169 -0.50 -13.73 5.24
N ALA A 170 -1.12 -13.99 6.39
CA ALA A 170 -0.66 -13.52 7.70
C ALA A 170 0.77 -13.98 8.02
N PHE A 171 1.09 -15.26 7.76
CA PHE A 171 2.42 -15.82 7.98
C PHE A 171 3.47 -15.08 7.14
N TRP A 172 3.25 -14.95 5.84
CA TRP A 172 4.23 -14.30 4.96
C TRP A 172 4.35 -12.81 5.22
N PHE A 173 3.24 -12.08 5.43
CA PHE A 173 3.30 -10.66 5.82
C PHE A 173 4.10 -10.47 7.11
N LEU A 174 3.96 -11.36 8.09
CA LEU A 174 4.73 -11.27 9.34
C LEU A 174 6.24 -11.48 9.09
N ILE A 175 6.62 -12.52 8.35
CA ILE A 175 8.03 -12.80 8.03
C ILE A 175 8.65 -11.64 7.24
N LEU A 176 7.95 -11.18 6.20
CA LEU A 176 8.35 -10.05 5.37
C LEU A 176 8.50 -8.76 6.19
N TRP A 177 7.54 -8.49 7.07
CA TRP A 177 7.59 -7.33 7.95
C TRP A 177 8.76 -7.42 8.95
N LEU A 178 9.03 -8.59 9.53
CA LEU A 178 10.19 -8.78 10.42
C LEU A 178 11.52 -8.55 9.68
N CYS A 179 11.64 -9.02 8.44
CA CYS A 179 12.80 -8.74 7.60
C CYS A 179 12.96 -7.24 7.32
N THR A 180 11.87 -6.54 6.96
CA THR A 180 11.93 -5.08 6.73
C THR A 180 12.22 -4.30 8.01
N PHE A 181 11.62 -4.68 9.14
CA PHE A 181 11.89 -4.07 10.44
C PHE A 181 13.37 -4.18 10.81
N HIS A 182 13.97 -5.34 10.59
CA HIS A 182 15.41 -5.52 10.78
C HIS A 182 16.22 -4.55 9.89
N THR A 183 15.91 -4.49 8.59
CA THR A 183 16.64 -3.65 7.62
C THR A 183 16.49 -2.15 7.88
N VAL A 184 15.28 -1.69 8.26
CA VAL A 184 14.94 -0.26 8.41
C VAL A 184 15.27 0.25 9.81
N ILE A 185 15.01 -0.53 10.86
CA ILE A 185 15.12 -0.09 12.27
C ILE A 185 16.36 -0.69 12.96
N LEU A 186 16.56 -2.01 12.89
CA LEU A 186 17.60 -2.69 13.67
C LEU A 186 19.00 -2.58 13.07
N SER A 187 19.12 -2.24 11.79
CA SER A 187 20.42 -2.13 11.09
C SER A 187 21.20 -0.85 11.41
N GLY A 188 20.78 -0.06 12.40
CA GLY A 188 21.44 1.19 12.80
C GLY A 188 21.26 2.34 11.80
N ARG A 189 20.42 2.17 10.78
CA ARG A 189 20.08 3.21 9.81
C ARG A 189 19.15 4.24 10.45
N THR A 190 19.27 5.48 10.00
CA THR A 190 18.50 6.62 10.55
C THR A 190 17.39 7.07 9.60
N ASP A 191 17.11 6.28 8.56
CA ASP A 191 16.20 6.55 7.46
C ASP A 191 14.75 6.78 7.94
N PHE A 192 14.35 6.08 9.00
CA PHE A 192 13.04 6.28 9.60
C PHE A 192 12.95 7.61 10.37
N THR A 193 14.03 8.03 11.02
CA THR A 193 14.08 9.26 11.84
C THR A 193 14.22 10.49 10.97
N TYR A 194 15.15 10.45 10.01
CA TYR A 194 15.49 11.53 9.08
C TYR A 194 15.12 11.09 7.65
N PRO A 195 13.86 11.31 7.23
CA PRO A 195 13.34 10.74 5.99
C PRO A 195 14.03 11.32 4.73
N LEU A 196 14.56 12.56 4.82
CA LEU A 196 15.21 13.24 3.69
C LEU A 196 16.61 12.66 3.38
N ARG A 197 17.30 12.13 4.40
CA ARG A 197 18.63 11.50 4.30
C ARG A 197 18.67 10.31 3.34
N ILE A 198 17.53 9.69 3.06
CA ILE A 198 17.42 8.53 2.15
C ILE A 198 17.92 8.85 0.73
N PHE A 199 17.79 10.11 0.29
CA PHE A 199 18.21 10.54 -1.05
C PHE A 199 19.65 11.08 -1.09
N LYS A 200 20.33 11.17 0.06
CA LYS A 200 21.71 11.66 0.13
C LYS A 200 22.62 10.70 -0.66
N GLY A 201 23.26 11.21 -1.71
CA GLY A 201 24.16 10.44 -2.58
C GLY A 201 23.49 9.74 -3.76
N VAL A 202 22.17 9.86 -3.93
CA VAL A 202 21.47 9.36 -5.13
C VAL A 202 21.68 10.35 -6.26
N GLN A 203 22.72 10.10 -7.08
CA GLN A 203 23.07 10.91 -8.24
C GLN A 203 23.46 10.01 -9.41
N MET A 204 22.81 10.22 -10.56
CA MET A 204 23.12 9.50 -11.79
C MET A 204 24.53 9.86 -12.28
N ARG A 205 25.36 8.85 -12.51
CA ARG A 205 26.72 8.95 -13.07
C ARG A 205 26.92 7.77 -14.02
N VAL A 206 27.93 7.86 -14.89
CA VAL A 206 28.30 6.72 -15.74
C VAL A 206 28.64 5.52 -14.85
N GLY A 207 27.97 4.38 -15.07
CA GLY A 207 28.10 3.17 -14.25
C GLY A 207 27.14 3.09 -13.06
N TYR A 208 26.20 4.02 -12.92
CA TYR A 208 25.24 4.04 -11.80
C TYR A 208 24.47 2.73 -11.62
N PHE A 209 24.08 2.10 -12.73
CA PHE A 209 23.34 0.84 -12.75
C PHE A 209 24.21 -0.40 -12.55
N ASP A 210 25.54 -0.26 -12.64
CA ASP A 210 26.49 -1.37 -12.45
C ASP A 210 26.82 -1.59 -10.96
N ILE A 211 26.54 -0.61 -10.10
CA ILE A 211 26.74 -0.76 -8.66
C ILE A 211 25.72 -1.79 -8.12
N PRO A 212 26.18 -2.90 -7.52
CA PRO A 212 25.28 -3.92 -7.01
C PRO A 212 24.46 -3.40 -5.82
N THR A 213 23.20 -3.81 -5.73
CA THR A 213 22.38 -3.54 -4.55
C THR A 213 23.00 -4.21 -3.32
N PRO A 214 23.03 -3.54 -2.15
CA PRO A 214 23.54 -4.15 -0.93
C PRO A 214 22.81 -5.49 -0.63
N PRO A 215 23.53 -6.52 -0.13
CA PRO A 215 22.97 -7.88 -0.04
C PRO A 215 21.71 -8.02 0.83
N ASP A 216 21.58 -7.21 1.87
CA ASP A 216 20.42 -7.20 2.76
C ASP A 216 19.18 -6.66 2.04
N TYR A 217 19.29 -5.53 1.35
CA TYR A 217 18.22 -5.01 0.50
C TYR A 217 17.91 -5.95 -0.66
N TYR A 218 18.93 -6.54 -1.29
CA TYR A 218 18.72 -7.49 -2.39
C TYR A 218 17.86 -8.68 -1.96
N ARG A 219 18.21 -9.35 -0.85
CA ARG A 219 17.43 -10.49 -0.33
C ARG A 219 16.00 -10.09 0.03
N LEU A 220 15.85 -8.95 0.71
CA LEU A 220 14.55 -8.41 1.08
C LEU A 220 13.67 -8.17 -0.17
N TYR A 221 14.22 -7.51 -1.19
CA TYR A 221 13.50 -7.18 -2.42
C TYR A 221 13.11 -8.41 -3.24
N ILE A 222 14.02 -9.38 -3.38
CA ILE A 222 13.70 -10.63 -4.09
C ILE A 222 12.58 -11.39 -3.38
N LEU A 223 12.59 -11.42 -2.05
CA LEU A 223 11.52 -12.06 -1.28
C LEU A 223 10.19 -11.31 -1.43
N GLN A 224 10.21 -9.98 -1.36
CA GLN A 224 9.03 -9.14 -1.54
C GLN A 224 8.44 -9.25 -2.95
N LEU A 225 9.26 -9.05 -3.99
CA LEU A 225 8.84 -9.20 -5.38
C LEU A 225 8.29 -10.60 -5.63
N GLY A 226 8.94 -11.65 -5.10
CA GLY A 226 8.48 -13.03 -5.24
C GLY A 226 7.11 -13.26 -4.59
N PHE A 227 6.90 -12.76 -3.37
CA PHE A 227 5.62 -12.87 -2.67
C PHE A 227 4.50 -12.07 -3.33
N TYR A 228 4.78 -10.83 -3.75
CA TYR A 228 3.79 -9.99 -4.43
C TYR A 228 3.46 -10.53 -5.83
N LEU A 229 4.42 -11.16 -6.54
CA LEU A 229 4.18 -11.81 -7.82
C LEU A 229 3.32 -13.08 -7.65
N HIS A 230 3.63 -13.90 -6.64
CA HIS A 230 2.79 -15.03 -6.24
C HIS A 230 1.36 -14.57 -5.88
N SER A 231 1.24 -13.49 -5.10
CA SER A 231 -0.05 -12.95 -4.67
C SER A 231 -0.86 -12.40 -5.85
N PHE A 232 -0.20 -11.71 -6.79
CA PHE A 232 -0.83 -11.23 -8.01
C PHE A 232 -1.40 -12.38 -8.85
N TRP A 233 -0.59 -13.42 -9.08
CA TRP A 233 -1.07 -14.62 -9.77
C TRP A 233 -2.23 -15.28 -9.02
N SER A 234 -2.15 -15.34 -7.69
CA SER A 234 -3.21 -15.91 -6.86
C SER A 234 -4.53 -15.15 -6.99
N VAL A 235 -4.51 -13.82 -6.96
CA VAL A 235 -5.72 -12.99 -7.14
C VAL A 235 -6.38 -13.23 -8.50
N LEU A 236 -5.59 -13.46 -9.55
CA LEU A 236 -6.11 -13.67 -10.89
C LEU A 236 -6.69 -15.07 -11.11
N PHE A 237 -6.07 -16.11 -10.53
CA PHE A 237 -6.34 -17.50 -10.93
C PHE A 237 -6.77 -18.45 -9.80
N VAL A 238 -6.55 -18.08 -8.54
CA VAL A 238 -6.78 -18.98 -7.38
C VAL A 238 -7.82 -18.44 -6.42
N ASP A 239 -7.73 -17.16 -6.09
CA ASP A 239 -8.58 -16.51 -5.10
C ASP A 239 -9.97 -16.22 -5.72
N GLU A 240 -11.02 -16.32 -4.90
CA GLU A 240 -12.38 -15.96 -5.31
C GLU A 240 -12.47 -14.44 -5.53
N TRP A 241 -12.97 -14.01 -6.70
CA TRP A 241 -13.13 -12.60 -7.02
C TRP A 241 -14.22 -11.96 -6.15
N ARG A 242 -13.88 -10.79 -5.59
CA ARG A 242 -14.70 -9.95 -4.71
C ARG A 242 -14.79 -8.55 -5.31
N LYS A 243 -15.62 -7.69 -4.72
CA LYS A 243 -15.88 -6.33 -5.25
C LYS A 243 -14.64 -5.44 -5.33
N ASP A 244 -13.67 -5.68 -4.46
CA ASP A 244 -12.40 -4.96 -4.40
C ASP A 244 -11.28 -5.64 -5.21
N SER A 245 -11.50 -6.85 -5.75
CA SER A 245 -10.48 -7.61 -6.48
C SER A 245 -9.86 -6.82 -7.63
N ALA A 246 -10.64 -6.04 -8.39
CA ALA A 246 -10.11 -5.21 -9.47
C ALA A 246 -9.13 -4.14 -8.95
N VAL A 247 -9.48 -3.46 -7.85
CA VAL A 247 -8.60 -2.46 -7.22
C VAL A 247 -7.36 -3.14 -6.63
N LEU A 248 -7.52 -4.32 -6.04
CA LEU A 248 -6.41 -5.12 -5.52
C LEU A 248 -5.46 -5.59 -6.64
N THR A 249 -5.98 -5.96 -7.82
CA THR A 249 -5.18 -6.27 -9.01
C THR A 249 -4.35 -5.07 -9.46
N VAL A 250 -4.97 -3.89 -9.56
CA VAL A 250 -4.23 -2.65 -9.93
C VAL A 250 -3.18 -2.33 -8.87
N HIS A 251 -3.50 -2.49 -7.59
CA HIS A 251 -2.54 -2.34 -6.49
C HIS A 251 -1.34 -3.28 -6.65
N HIS A 252 -1.56 -4.57 -6.90
CA HIS A 252 -0.47 -5.52 -7.12
C HIS A 252 0.41 -5.15 -8.32
N CYS A 253 -0.19 -4.72 -9.43
CA CYS A 253 0.56 -4.20 -10.58
C CYS A 253 1.44 -3.01 -10.16
N MET A 254 0.88 -2.04 -9.44
CA MET A 254 1.62 -0.87 -8.96
C MET A 254 2.73 -1.24 -7.97
N THR A 255 2.48 -2.13 -7.02
CA THR A 255 3.46 -2.58 -6.03
C THR A 255 4.62 -3.31 -6.69
N LEU A 256 4.35 -4.18 -7.67
CA LEU A 256 5.39 -4.87 -8.44
C LEU A 256 6.24 -3.88 -9.25
N LEU A 257 5.61 -2.91 -9.91
CA LEU A 257 6.33 -1.88 -10.66
C LEU A 257 7.15 -0.97 -9.73
N LEU A 258 6.59 -0.53 -8.60
CA LEU A 258 7.29 0.29 -7.60
C LEU A 258 8.51 -0.44 -7.03
N LEU A 259 8.36 -1.71 -6.64
CA LEU A 259 9.47 -2.53 -6.13
C LEU A 259 10.54 -2.78 -7.21
N GLN A 260 10.14 -3.13 -8.43
CA GLN A 260 11.09 -3.44 -9.50
C GLN A 260 11.89 -2.21 -9.90
N PHE A 261 11.21 -1.08 -10.15
CA PHE A 261 11.91 0.13 -10.55
C PHE A 261 12.70 0.73 -9.38
N SER A 262 12.23 0.64 -8.12
CA SER A 262 12.99 1.19 -6.99
C SER A 262 14.29 0.43 -6.78
N LEU A 263 14.30 -0.88 -7.07
CA LEU A 263 15.52 -1.68 -7.08
C LEU A 263 16.50 -1.23 -8.16
N VAL A 264 16.01 -1.08 -9.41
CA VAL A 264 16.83 -0.69 -10.57
C VAL A 264 17.41 0.72 -10.41
N LEU A 265 16.62 1.66 -9.93
CA LEU A 265 17.07 3.05 -9.71
C LEU A 265 17.82 3.26 -8.40
N ARG A 266 18.15 2.19 -7.67
CA ARG A 266 18.78 2.22 -6.35
C ARG A 266 18.02 3.07 -5.32
N LEU A 267 16.70 3.20 -5.48
CA LEU A 267 15.76 3.76 -4.50
C LEU A 267 15.30 2.69 -3.48
N HIS A 268 16.17 1.72 -3.20
CA HIS A 268 15.81 0.54 -2.41
C HIS A 268 15.53 0.89 -0.94
N ARG A 269 16.22 1.91 -0.40
CA ARG A 269 16.03 2.44 0.96
C ARG A 269 14.62 2.99 1.18
N ILE A 270 14.14 3.86 0.28
CA ILE A 270 12.79 4.41 0.37
C ILE A 270 11.73 3.33 0.11
N GLY A 271 11.96 2.41 -0.83
CA GLY A 271 11.01 1.33 -1.05
C GLY A 271 10.96 0.33 0.11
N ALA A 272 12.06 0.09 0.84
CA ALA A 272 12.03 -0.69 2.08
C ALA A 272 11.20 -0.01 3.17
N LEU A 273 11.27 1.33 3.28
CA LEU A 273 10.41 2.10 4.17
C LEU A 273 8.94 2.03 3.76
N VAL A 274 8.63 2.08 2.46
CA VAL A 274 7.26 1.87 1.95
C VAL A 274 6.74 0.53 2.45
N VAL A 275 7.42 -0.57 2.12
CA VAL A 275 6.99 -1.91 2.49
C VAL A 275 6.84 -2.08 4.02
N PHE A 276 7.77 -1.55 4.81
CA PHE A 276 7.70 -1.56 6.28
C PHE A 276 6.40 -0.94 6.82
N LEU A 277 5.94 0.16 6.24
CA LEU A 277 4.69 0.83 6.64
C LEU A 277 3.43 0.08 6.18
N HIS A 278 3.52 -0.80 5.18
CA HIS A 278 2.35 -1.46 4.60
C HIS A 278 2.09 -2.82 5.22
N ASP A 279 3.11 -3.70 5.26
CA ASP A 279 2.93 -5.13 5.52
C ASP A 279 2.38 -5.43 6.93
N LEU A 280 2.72 -4.61 7.95
CA LEU A 280 2.26 -4.84 9.33
C LEU A 280 0.74 -4.83 9.48
N ASN A 281 0.08 -3.90 8.78
CA ASN A 281 -1.37 -3.76 8.86
C ASN A 281 -2.06 -5.04 8.35
N ASP A 282 -1.51 -5.64 7.30
CA ASP A 282 -2.09 -6.80 6.65
C ASP A 282 -1.91 -8.06 7.52
N VAL A 283 -0.88 -8.12 8.38
CA VAL A 283 -0.79 -9.14 9.43
C VAL A 283 -2.01 -9.08 10.34
N PHE A 284 -2.35 -7.90 10.88
CA PHE A 284 -3.49 -7.76 11.78
C PHE A 284 -4.82 -8.04 11.08
N LEU A 285 -4.98 -7.60 9.83
CA LEU A 285 -6.17 -7.88 9.02
C LEU A 285 -6.38 -9.38 8.81
N GLU A 286 -5.34 -10.08 8.37
CA GLU A 286 -5.46 -11.51 8.04
C GLU A 286 -5.62 -12.36 9.30
N VAL A 287 -4.98 -12.00 10.42
CA VAL A 287 -5.24 -12.65 11.71
C VAL A 287 -6.68 -12.39 12.19
N ALA A 288 -7.23 -11.19 12.00
CA ALA A 288 -8.63 -10.89 12.32
C ALA A 288 -9.58 -11.79 11.51
N LYS A 289 -9.35 -11.95 10.21
CA LYS A 289 -10.14 -12.82 9.32
C LYS A 289 -10.09 -14.28 9.73
N VAL A 290 -8.91 -14.82 10.04
CA VAL A 290 -8.77 -16.19 10.55
C VAL A 290 -9.65 -16.40 11.79
N ASN A 291 -9.63 -15.45 12.72
CA ASN A 291 -10.45 -15.52 13.93
C ASN A 291 -11.95 -15.36 13.66
N VAL A 292 -12.37 -14.60 12.62
CA VAL A 292 -13.78 -14.58 12.17
C VAL A 292 -14.20 -15.97 11.71
N TYR A 293 -13.44 -16.58 10.80
CA TYR A 293 -13.79 -17.88 10.22
C TYR A 293 -13.74 -19.03 11.23
N LEU A 294 -12.89 -18.94 12.25
CA LEU A 294 -12.85 -19.88 13.38
C LEU A 294 -13.87 -19.54 14.48
N GLY A 295 -14.54 -18.39 14.36
CA GLY A 295 -15.55 -17.89 15.29
C GLY A 295 -16.73 -18.83 15.41
N LYS A 296 -17.25 -19.35 14.29
CA LYS A 296 -18.28 -20.40 14.32
C LYS A 296 -17.72 -21.70 13.76
N ARG A 297 -17.64 -22.69 14.63
CA ARG A 297 -17.21 -24.04 14.28
C ARG A 297 -18.05 -25.06 15.03
N HIS A 298 -18.32 -26.21 14.42
CA HIS A 298 -19.23 -27.23 14.98
C HIS A 298 -20.63 -26.69 15.33
N GLY A 299 -21.12 -25.69 14.58
CA GLY A 299 -22.41 -25.05 14.86
C GLY A 299 -22.45 -24.24 16.17
N ARG A 300 -21.31 -23.96 16.80
CA ARG A 300 -21.20 -23.17 18.02
C ARG A 300 -20.31 -21.94 17.81
N THR A 301 -20.71 -20.83 18.41
CA THR A 301 -19.92 -19.60 18.43
C THR A 301 -18.89 -19.65 19.57
N HIS A 302 -17.62 -19.57 19.21
CA HIS A 302 -16.49 -19.52 20.15
C HIS A 302 -16.17 -18.07 20.50
N THR A 303 -16.55 -17.67 21.72
CA THR A 303 -16.40 -16.31 22.24
C THR A 303 -14.95 -15.81 22.23
N LEU A 304 -13.95 -16.69 22.42
CA LEU A 304 -12.54 -16.32 22.35
C LEU A 304 -12.14 -15.81 20.95
N ASN A 305 -12.52 -16.53 19.89
CA ASN A 305 -12.21 -16.15 18.51
C ASN A 305 -12.91 -14.84 18.13
N VAL A 306 -14.15 -14.63 18.59
CA VAL A 306 -14.87 -13.36 18.39
C VAL A 306 -14.12 -12.20 19.07
N ARG A 307 -13.65 -12.39 20.31
CA ARG A 307 -12.86 -11.38 21.03
C ARG A 307 -11.53 -11.09 20.33
N LEU A 308 -10.80 -12.12 19.91
CA LEU A 308 -9.55 -11.96 19.18
C LEU A 308 -9.77 -11.23 17.85
N SER A 309 -10.80 -11.60 17.09
CA SER A 309 -11.18 -10.91 15.86
C SER A 309 -11.43 -9.41 16.09
N ASN A 310 -12.16 -9.04 17.15
CA ASN A 310 -12.37 -7.64 17.52
C ASN A 310 -11.07 -6.90 17.85
N ILE A 311 -10.19 -7.52 18.65
CA ILE A 311 -8.91 -6.93 19.05
C ILE A 311 -8.03 -6.71 17.80
N PHE A 312 -7.88 -7.74 16.97
CA PHE A 312 -7.06 -7.64 15.75
C PHE A 312 -7.65 -6.67 14.72
N PHE A 313 -8.98 -6.58 14.60
CA PHE A 313 -9.62 -5.55 13.78
C PHE A 313 -9.33 -4.13 14.30
N ALA A 314 -9.38 -3.92 15.62
CA ALA A 314 -9.05 -2.62 16.22
C ALA A 314 -7.57 -2.27 16.00
N LEU A 315 -6.65 -3.24 16.19
CA LEU A 315 -5.23 -3.06 15.89
C LEU A 315 -5.01 -2.72 14.42
N PHE A 316 -5.66 -3.45 13.51
CA PHE A 316 -5.64 -3.17 12.07
C PHE A 316 -6.10 -1.73 11.77
N ALA A 317 -7.23 -1.29 12.33
CA ALA A 317 -7.74 0.05 12.10
C ALA A 317 -6.79 1.16 12.63
N VAL A 318 -6.25 1.00 13.83
CA VAL A 318 -5.30 1.95 14.44
C VAL A 318 -4.02 2.01 13.61
N THR A 319 -3.44 0.85 13.30
CA THR A 319 -2.21 0.76 12.50
C THR A 319 -2.39 1.34 11.11
N TRP A 320 -3.55 1.13 10.47
CA TRP A 320 -3.85 1.73 9.16
C TRP A 320 -3.75 3.26 9.20
N ILE A 321 -4.33 3.88 10.23
CA ILE A 321 -4.28 5.34 10.41
C ILE A 321 -2.84 5.80 10.63
N VAL A 322 -2.13 5.17 11.57
CA VAL A 322 -0.76 5.59 11.95
C VAL A 322 0.23 5.37 10.81
N MET A 323 0.22 4.19 10.20
CA MET A 323 1.23 3.79 9.22
C MET A 323 0.93 4.34 7.82
N ARG A 324 -0.31 4.18 7.33
CA ARG A 324 -0.67 4.49 5.94
C ARG A 324 -1.25 5.90 5.75
N LEU A 325 -1.92 6.47 6.74
CA LEU A 325 -2.50 7.82 6.64
C LEU A 325 -1.64 8.91 7.28
N TYR A 326 -0.83 8.58 8.29
CA TYR A 326 0.02 9.55 8.98
C TYR A 326 1.50 9.44 8.59
N TRP A 327 2.16 8.30 8.83
CA TRP A 327 3.59 8.16 8.53
C TRP A 327 3.91 8.05 7.05
N PHE A 328 3.07 7.40 6.25
CA PHE A 328 3.31 7.31 4.80
C PHE A 328 3.42 8.70 4.12
N PRO A 329 2.47 9.64 4.27
CA PRO A 329 2.64 10.96 3.66
C PRO A 329 3.84 11.72 4.24
N LEU A 330 4.00 11.73 5.57
CA LEU A 330 5.04 12.53 6.23
C LEU A 330 6.46 12.01 6.05
N LYS A 331 6.63 10.69 5.84
CA LYS A 331 7.96 10.07 5.66
C LYS A 331 8.24 9.72 4.21
N VAL A 332 7.28 9.13 3.49
CA VAL A 332 7.50 8.66 2.11
C VAL A 332 7.21 9.76 1.10
N LEU A 333 5.99 10.31 1.08
CA LEU A 333 5.62 11.33 0.09
C LEU A 333 6.43 12.62 0.30
N TYR A 334 6.69 12.98 1.55
CA TYR A 334 7.59 14.09 1.87
C TYR A 334 9.01 13.87 1.35
N ALA A 335 9.65 12.74 1.68
CA ALA A 335 11.02 12.47 1.26
C ALA A 335 11.17 12.38 -0.25
N THR A 336 10.27 11.65 -0.91
CA THR A 336 10.31 11.44 -2.35
C THR A 336 10.08 12.73 -3.13
N SER A 337 9.37 13.71 -2.55
CA SER A 337 9.14 15.03 -3.15
C SER A 337 10.20 16.05 -2.75
N TRP A 338 10.21 16.43 -1.46
CA TRP A 338 11.07 17.48 -0.93
C TRP A 338 12.53 17.04 -0.79
N GLY A 339 12.78 15.82 -0.31
CA GLY A 339 14.14 15.30 -0.17
C GLY A 339 14.84 15.12 -1.53
N LEU A 340 14.09 14.63 -2.51
CA LEU A 340 14.60 14.53 -3.86
C LEU A 340 14.84 15.91 -4.48
N TYR A 341 13.95 16.88 -4.23
CA TYR A 341 14.19 18.28 -4.59
C TYR A 341 15.50 18.78 -4.00
N LEU A 342 15.68 18.76 -2.68
CA LEU A 342 16.88 19.25 -1.99
C LEU A 342 18.18 18.63 -2.53
N THR A 343 18.18 17.32 -2.76
CA THR A 343 19.38 16.57 -3.15
C THR A 343 19.72 16.71 -4.64
N ASN A 344 18.73 17.03 -5.48
CA ASN A 344 18.88 17.10 -6.93
C ASN A 344 18.49 18.48 -7.51
N VAL A 345 18.50 19.55 -6.71
CA VAL A 345 18.35 20.93 -7.22
C VAL A 345 19.41 21.18 -8.31
N GLY A 346 18.97 21.72 -9.45
CA GLY A 346 19.82 21.98 -10.62
C GLY A 346 20.36 20.73 -11.32
N ARG A 347 19.88 19.53 -10.95
CA ARG A 347 20.26 18.23 -11.53
C ARG A 347 19.03 17.50 -12.05
N GLU A 348 19.26 16.44 -12.84
CA GLU A 348 18.18 15.69 -13.47
C GLU A 348 17.37 14.93 -12.43
N CYS A 349 16.04 14.94 -12.60
CA CYS A 349 15.11 14.29 -11.69
C CYS A 349 14.07 13.44 -12.47
N ARG A 350 14.45 12.88 -13.63
CA ARG A 350 13.49 12.33 -14.61
C ARG A 350 12.59 11.22 -14.09
N SER A 351 13.07 10.40 -13.16
CA SER A 351 12.27 9.30 -12.58
C SER A 351 11.33 9.78 -11.47
N PHE A 352 11.47 11.02 -11.00
CA PHE A 352 10.67 11.57 -9.89
C PHE A 352 9.18 11.51 -10.17
N LEU A 353 8.73 12.12 -11.27
CA LEU A 353 7.30 12.24 -11.56
C LEU A 353 6.65 10.86 -11.69
N PHE A 354 7.34 9.91 -12.33
CA PHE A 354 6.85 8.54 -12.47
C PHE A 354 6.64 7.87 -11.10
N PHE A 355 7.66 7.85 -10.23
CA PHE A 355 7.56 7.24 -8.91
C PHE A 355 6.59 7.96 -7.99
N ASN A 356 6.67 9.28 -7.95
CA ASN A 356 5.86 10.10 -7.07
C ASN A 356 4.37 9.99 -7.47
N THR A 357 4.06 9.95 -8.77
CA THR A 357 2.69 9.68 -9.26
C THR A 357 2.18 8.33 -8.80
N MET A 358 3.00 7.27 -8.92
CA MET A 358 2.61 5.93 -8.44
C MET A 358 2.41 5.90 -6.92
N LEU A 359 3.26 6.59 -6.14
CA LEU A 359 3.12 6.67 -4.67
C LEU A 359 1.88 7.47 -4.26
N TRP A 360 1.54 8.54 -4.97
CA TRP A 360 0.28 9.27 -4.76
C TRP A 360 -0.94 8.43 -5.12
N ALA A 361 -0.90 7.71 -6.23
CA ALA A 361 -1.98 6.79 -6.59
C ALA A 361 -2.14 5.68 -5.54
N LEU A 362 -1.03 5.16 -4.98
CA LEU A 362 -1.07 4.23 -3.86
C LEU A 362 -1.71 4.85 -2.61
N PHE A 363 -1.39 6.11 -2.30
CA PHE A 363 -2.02 6.84 -1.20
C PHE A 363 -3.53 7.03 -1.39
N LEU A 364 -3.97 7.35 -2.62
CA LEU A 364 -5.40 7.45 -2.94
C LEU A 364 -6.13 6.11 -2.72
N MET A 365 -5.49 4.98 -3.04
CA MET A 365 -6.04 3.66 -2.70
C MET A 365 -6.15 3.46 -1.19
N HIS A 366 -5.19 3.96 -0.40
CA HIS A 366 -5.30 3.89 1.07
C HIS A 366 -6.51 4.67 1.61
N ILE A 367 -6.79 5.85 1.06
CA ILE A 367 -7.97 6.64 1.40
C ILE A 367 -9.25 5.88 1.00
N TYR A 368 -9.25 5.29 -0.20
CA TYR A 368 -10.36 4.47 -0.69
C TYR A 368 -10.67 3.31 0.27
N TRP A 369 -9.66 2.54 0.69
CA TRP A 369 -9.88 1.42 1.62
C TRP A 369 -10.19 1.86 3.05
N PHE A 370 -9.61 2.98 3.50
CA PHE A 370 -9.91 3.54 4.82
C PHE A 370 -11.41 3.80 5.00
N ARG A 371 -12.12 4.18 3.93
CA ARG A 371 -13.59 4.33 3.95
C ARG A 371 -14.29 3.05 4.44
N PHE A 372 -13.88 1.87 3.97
CA PHE A 372 -14.48 0.59 4.42
C PHE A 372 -14.16 0.29 5.88
N ILE A 373 -12.92 0.56 6.29
CA ILE A 373 -12.47 0.37 7.68
C ILE A 373 -13.29 1.26 8.62
N ALA A 374 -13.47 2.53 8.27
CA ALA A 374 -14.25 3.48 9.06
C ALA A 374 -15.72 3.06 9.15
N ILE A 375 -16.34 2.64 8.04
CA ILE A 375 -17.73 2.14 8.04
C ILE A 375 -17.86 0.92 8.96
N MET A 376 -16.94 -0.05 8.87
CA MET A 376 -16.96 -1.24 9.72
C MET A 376 -16.74 -0.89 11.20
N ALA A 377 -15.82 0.02 11.50
CA ALA A 377 -15.56 0.47 12.88
C ALA A 377 -16.79 1.15 13.50
N VAL A 378 -17.46 2.04 12.76
CA VAL A 378 -18.71 2.68 13.22
C VAL A 378 -19.80 1.65 13.48
N ARG A 379 -19.97 0.67 12.59
CA ARG A 379 -20.95 -0.43 12.77
C ARG A 379 -20.71 -1.23 14.04
N LEU A 380 -19.44 -1.53 14.35
CA LEU A 380 -19.09 -2.29 15.56
C LEU A 380 -19.33 -1.52 16.86
N ILE A 381 -19.17 -0.19 16.83
CA ILE A 381 -19.42 0.67 17.99
C ILE A 381 -20.93 0.88 18.19
N LEU A 382 -21.68 1.14 17.12
CA LEU A 382 -23.10 1.48 17.19
C LEU A 382 -24.02 0.26 17.29
N CYS A 383 -23.61 -0.91 16.79
CA CYS A 383 -24.38 -2.16 16.88
C CYS A 383 -23.54 -3.32 17.45
N PRO A 384 -23.25 -3.33 18.77
CA PRO A 384 -22.49 -4.41 19.41
C PRO A 384 -23.14 -5.80 19.26
N SER A 385 -24.48 -5.85 19.23
CA SER A 385 -25.26 -7.07 19.05
C SER A 385 -25.21 -7.65 17.63
N ALA A 386 -24.70 -6.89 16.65
CA ALA A 386 -24.48 -7.36 15.28
C ALA A 386 -23.10 -8.03 15.09
N GLY A 387 -22.32 -8.22 16.16
CA GLY A 387 -21.01 -8.89 16.11
C GLY A 387 -21.04 -10.32 15.57
N ASP A 388 -22.22 -10.96 15.51
CA ASP A 388 -22.44 -12.31 14.98
C ASP A 388 -22.70 -12.35 13.45
N VAL A 389 -22.84 -11.17 12.81
CA VAL A 389 -23.16 -10.97 11.38
C VAL A 389 -21.91 -10.95 10.48
N ARG A 390 -20.69 -11.05 11.04
CA ARG A 390 -19.45 -11.08 10.24
C ARG A 390 -19.32 -12.28 9.29
N GLU A 391 -20.17 -13.30 9.43
CA GLU A 391 -20.19 -14.42 8.49
C GLU A 391 -21.04 -14.16 7.25
N ASP A 392 -21.96 -13.19 7.29
CA ASP A 392 -22.75 -12.78 6.12
C ASP A 392 -21.97 -11.81 5.23
N GLU A 393 -20.64 -11.82 5.23
CA GLU A 393 -19.87 -11.04 4.25
C GLU A 393 -20.14 -11.48 2.79
N SER A 394 -20.75 -12.65 2.54
CA SER A 394 -21.29 -12.95 1.20
C SER A 394 -22.58 -12.19 0.85
N ASP A 395 -23.29 -11.61 1.83
CA ASP A 395 -24.54 -10.86 1.65
C ASP A 395 -24.46 -9.39 2.07
N VAL A 396 -23.52 -8.98 2.93
CA VAL A 396 -23.21 -7.57 3.23
C VAL A 396 -22.64 -6.85 2.00
N ASP A 397 -22.01 -7.61 1.09
CA ASP A 397 -21.65 -7.12 -0.24
C ASP A 397 -22.88 -6.73 -1.08
N ARG A 398 -24.09 -7.24 -0.83
CA ARG A 398 -25.31 -6.82 -1.54
C ARG A 398 -26.00 -5.60 -0.92
N GLU A 399 -25.76 -5.32 0.36
CA GLU A 399 -26.45 -4.26 1.11
C GLU A 399 -25.80 -2.88 0.96
N ALA A 400 -24.49 -2.80 0.67
CA ALA A 400 -23.76 -1.53 0.57
C ALA A 400 -23.78 -0.86 -0.82
N SER A 401 -24.80 -1.11 -1.65
CA SER A 401 -25.01 -0.34 -2.89
C SER A 401 -25.74 0.98 -2.57
N PRO A 402 -25.27 2.16 -3.05
CA PRO A 402 -25.99 3.44 -2.88
C PRO A 402 -27.46 3.33 -3.31
N ASP A 403 -27.72 2.61 -4.41
CA ASP A 403 -29.06 2.39 -4.97
C ASP A 403 -30.00 1.61 -4.04
N ARG A 404 -29.46 0.71 -3.19
CA ARG A 404 -30.29 -0.08 -2.27
C ARG A 404 -30.60 0.69 -0.99
N MET A 405 -29.63 1.46 -0.49
CA MET A 405 -29.82 2.35 0.67
C MET A 405 -30.82 3.48 0.33
N GLU A 406 -30.79 3.98 -0.90
CA GLU A 406 -31.78 4.92 -1.41
C GLU A 406 -33.14 4.25 -1.58
N ARG A 407 -33.22 3.04 -2.15
CA ARG A 407 -34.47 2.25 -2.19
C ARG A 407 -35.05 1.96 -0.80
N GLU A 408 -34.23 1.62 0.19
CA GLU A 408 -34.68 1.35 1.56
C GLU A 408 -35.19 2.62 2.24
N LYS A 409 -34.51 3.77 2.04
CA LYS A 409 -35.04 5.08 2.46
C LYS A 409 -36.37 5.41 1.77
N THR A 410 -36.48 5.15 0.46
CA THR A 410 -37.72 5.42 -0.29
C THR A 410 -38.86 4.52 0.19
N LYS A 411 -38.56 3.25 0.48
CA LYS A 411 -39.54 2.26 0.95
C LYS A 411 -40.02 2.59 2.37
N ALA A 412 -39.13 2.96 3.27
CA ALA A 412 -39.47 3.43 4.61
C ALA A 412 -40.33 4.71 4.59
N LEU A 413 -40.03 5.64 3.68
CA LEU A 413 -40.83 6.85 3.48
C LEU A 413 -42.22 6.53 2.92
N THR A 414 -42.33 5.54 2.04
CA THR A 414 -43.60 5.12 1.42
C THR A 414 -44.50 4.39 2.42
N ASP A 415 -43.92 3.53 3.26
CA ASP A 415 -44.66 2.82 4.31
C ASP A 415 -45.12 3.77 5.43
N HIS A 416 -44.30 4.76 5.81
CA HIS A 416 -44.71 5.80 6.74
C HIS A 416 -45.89 6.63 6.20
N LYS A 417 -45.86 6.97 4.90
CA LYS A 417 -46.95 7.71 4.23
C LYS A 417 -48.24 6.88 4.14
N ARG A 418 -48.14 5.56 3.96
CA ARG A 418 -49.28 4.63 4.01
C ARG A 418 -49.87 4.50 5.42
N THR A 419 -49.03 4.54 6.46
CA THR A 419 -49.49 4.44 7.85
C THR A 419 -50.25 5.71 8.27
N LEU A 420 -49.83 6.87 7.76
CA LEU A 420 -50.54 8.15 7.95
C LEU A 420 -51.88 8.22 7.19
N GLN A 421 -51.99 7.56 6.03
CA GLN A 421 -53.24 7.49 5.25
C GLN A 421 -54.20 6.39 5.71
N ALA A 422 -53.74 5.42 6.50
CA ALA A 422 -54.54 4.30 7.00
C ALA A 422 -55.22 4.56 8.36
N SER A 423 -55.14 5.77 8.91
CA SER A 423 -55.90 6.12 10.12
C SER A 423 -57.34 6.49 9.75
N PRO A 424 -58.37 5.74 10.19
CA PRO A 424 -59.75 6.07 9.87
C PRO A 424 -60.20 7.30 10.66
N MET A 425 -60.64 8.31 9.93
CA MET A 425 -61.31 9.51 10.43
C MET A 425 -62.60 9.08 11.15
N LYS A 426 -62.68 9.33 12.46
CA LYS A 426 -63.89 9.05 13.26
C LYS A 426 -64.92 10.17 13.03
N PRO A 427 -66.20 9.86 12.73
CA PRO A 427 -67.22 10.89 12.51
C PRO A 427 -67.63 11.59 13.82
N PRO A 428 -68.22 12.80 13.74
CA PRO A 428 -68.35 13.71 14.87
C PRO A 428 -69.46 13.25 15.83
N GLY A 429 -69.09 13.06 17.10
CA GLY A 429 -70.02 12.82 18.20
C GLY A 429 -70.33 14.10 18.95
N GLU A 430 -71.62 14.36 19.12
CA GLU A 430 -72.24 15.45 19.86
C GLU A 430 -71.59 15.80 21.20
N CYS A 431 -71.59 17.10 21.50
CA CYS A 431 -71.45 17.64 22.84
C CYS A 431 -72.50 17.05 23.77
N ASN A 432 -72.08 16.44 24.87
CA ASN A 432 -72.81 16.56 26.13
C ASN A 432 -71.80 16.66 27.27
N GLY A 433 -71.87 17.79 27.96
CA GLY A 433 -70.97 18.14 29.05
C GLY A 433 -71.25 17.31 30.30
N VAL A 434 -70.17 16.87 30.94
CA VAL A 434 -70.13 16.73 32.40
C VAL A 434 -68.75 17.19 32.85
N LEU A 435 -68.72 18.40 33.41
CA LEU A 435 -67.63 18.88 34.24
C LEU A 435 -68.00 18.45 35.68
N ILE A 436 -67.17 17.65 36.35
CA ILE A 436 -67.02 17.63 37.83
C ILE A 436 -65.72 16.87 38.19
N LYS A 437 -64.75 17.70 38.61
CA LYS A 437 -63.84 17.60 39.77
C LYS A 437 -63.12 16.27 40.14
N SER A 438 -61.80 16.39 40.06
CA SER A 438 -60.80 16.20 41.13
C SER A 438 -60.79 14.92 41.97
N SER A 439 -59.70 14.16 41.85
CA SER A 439 -59.03 13.53 42.99
C SER A 439 -57.55 13.34 42.68
N LEU A 440 -56.72 14.20 43.27
CA LEU A 440 -55.28 14.05 43.44
C LEU A 440 -55.07 13.44 44.82
N SER A 441 -54.35 12.32 44.88
CA SER A 441 -53.79 11.71 46.09
C SER A 441 -52.67 10.77 45.61
N ASN A 442 -51.45 10.76 46.12
CA ASN A 442 -50.86 11.46 47.25
C ASN A 442 -49.34 11.44 47.06
N GLY A 443 -48.69 12.57 47.32
CA GLY A 443 -47.24 12.66 47.39
C GLY A 443 -46.82 14.03 47.88
N THR A 444 -46.79 14.24 49.21
CA THR A 444 -45.89 15.24 49.79
C THR A 444 -45.52 14.88 51.22
N VAL A 445 -44.22 14.63 51.40
CA VAL A 445 -43.50 14.74 52.67
C VAL A 445 -43.09 16.20 52.82
N THR A 446 -43.30 16.80 53.98
CA THR A 446 -42.40 17.85 54.51
C THR A 446 -42.62 18.05 56.00
N TYR A 447 -41.50 18.18 56.71
CA TYR A 447 -41.39 18.22 58.16
C TYR A 447 -41.50 19.65 58.72
N HIS A 448 -42.20 19.71 59.86
CA HIS A 448 -42.15 20.62 61.00
C HIS A 448 -42.24 22.16 60.88
N LYS A 449 -43.26 22.64 61.58
CA LYS A 449 -43.54 23.98 62.10
C LYS A 449 -42.86 24.17 63.47
N ARG A 450 -42.28 25.35 63.74
CA ARG A 450 -42.37 25.97 65.07
C ARG A 450 -42.20 27.50 65.00
N LYS A 451 -43.31 28.13 65.41
CA LYS A 451 -43.61 29.50 65.85
C LYS A 451 -42.90 30.67 65.19
#